data_AF-A0A538T7Z7-F1
#
_entry.id   AF-A0A538T7Z7-F1
#
_cell.length_a   1.000
_cell.length_b   1.000
_cell.length_c   1.000
_cell.angle_alpha   90.00
_cell.angle_beta   90.00
_cell.angle_gamma   90.00
#
_symmetry.space_group_name_H-M   'P 1'
#
loop_
_entity.id
_entity.type
_entity.pdbx_description
1 polymer ?
#
loop_
_entity_poly.entity_id
_entity_poly.type
_entity_poly.pdbx_seq_one_letter_code
_entity_poly.pdbx_strand_id
1 'polypeptide(L)'
;MPMRCLSRAIARLRLALAFLALACWLGALPLSAPPAERSTDGDEVLLPRFETEAERALGRLLPPAARSSDPPPVGPIRNVAEFEPCTGVLIRYPLGIPYNLIRQMAEDVMVHVVVSSEYYGAAVANFNAEGIDTSRVEWTGFPSSWERSGGFPS
;
A
#
# COMPACT_ATOMS: atom_id res chain seq x y z
N MET A 1 -2.08 70.99 -41.43
CA MET A 1 -2.13 70.35 -40.09
C MET A 1 -2.75 68.93 -40.08
N PRO A 2 -2.24 67.90 -40.81
CA PRO A 2 -2.69 66.51 -40.55
C PRO A 2 -1.60 65.53 -40.05
N MET A 3 -0.31 65.84 -40.23
CA MET A 3 0.78 64.87 -40.02
C MET A 3 1.02 64.48 -38.54
N ARG A 4 0.57 65.29 -37.57
CA ARG A 4 0.72 64.99 -36.13
C ARG A 4 -0.29 63.96 -35.61
N CYS A 5 -1.40 63.73 -36.31
CA CYS A 5 -2.44 62.79 -35.90
C CYS A 5 -2.11 61.35 -36.30
N LEU A 6 -1.59 61.16 -37.52
CA LEU A 6 -1.19 59.87 -38.07
C LEU A 6 -0.03 59.22 -37.28
N SER A 7 0.95 60.02 -36.87
CA SER A 7 2.11 59.54 -36.07
C SER A 7 1.69 59.01 -34.69
N ARG A 8 0.71 59.64 -34.04
CA ARG A 8 0.19 59.21 -32.73
C ARG A 8 -0.64 57.93 -32.83
N ALA A 9 -1.39 57.75 -33.92
CA ALA A 9 -2.15 56.53 -34.18
C ALA A 9 -1.21 55.32 -34.42
N ILE A 10 -0.16 55.50 -35.21
CA ILE A 10 0.85 54.45 -35.48
C ILE A 10 1.60 54.08 -34.20
N ALA A 11 1.97 55.07 -33.36
CA ALA A 11 2.64 54.80 -32.09
C ALA A 11 1.75 53.99 -31.12
N ARG A 12 0.46 54.30 -31.04
CA ARG A 12 -0.51 53.55 -30.21
C ARG A 12 -0.72 52.12 -30.71
N LEU A 13 -0.79 51.93 -32.03
CA LEU A 13 -0.94 50.60 -32.63
C LEU A 13 0.30 49.72 -32.39
N ARG A 14 1.51 50.30 -32.54
CA ARG A 14 2.76 49.59 -32.25
C ARG A 14 2.88 49.20 -30.78
N LEU A 15 2.50 50.11 -29.87
CA LEU A 15 2.49 49.82 -28.44
C LEU A 15 1.49 48.71 -28.11
N ALA A 16 0.26 48.77 -28.67
CA ALA A 16 -0.77 47.76 -28.45
C ALA A 16 -0.34 46.37 -28.97
N LEU A 17 0.26 46.32 -30.17
CA LEU A 17 0.80 45.07 -30.72
C LEU A 17 1.98 44.54 -29.89
N ALA A 18 2.84 45.41 -29.37
CA ALA A 18 3.94 45.01 -28.48
C ALA A 18 3.41 44.45 -27.15
N PHE A 19 2.37 45.05 -26.57
CA PHE A 19 1.72 44.52 -25.36
C PHE A 19 1.03 43.18 -25.62
N LEU A 20 0.35 43.02 -26.76
CA LEU A 20 -0.30 41.76 -27.12
C LEU A 20 0.73 40.65 -27.37
N ALA A 21 1.84 40.97 -28.06
CA ALA A 21 2.95 40.05 -28.28
C ALA A 21 3.62 39.65 -26.95
N LEU A 22 3.84 40.60 -26.04
CA LEU A 22 4.39 40.32 -24.71
C LEU A 22 3.45 39.45 -23.87
N ALA A 23 2.14 39.70 -23.92
CA ALA A 23 1.14 38.89 -23.22
C ALA A 23 1.06 37.46 -23.78
N CYS A 24 1.14 37.29 -25.11
CA CYS A 24 1.26 35.97 -25.74
C CYS A 24 2.57 35.26 -25.36
N TRP A 25 3.68 35.99 -25.20
CA TRP A 25 4.96 35.41 -24.82
C TRP A 25 4.99 35.01 -23.34
N LEU A 26 4.39 35.82 -22.45
CA LEU A 26 4.27 35.50 -21.02
C LEU A 26 3.29 34.35 -20.73
N GLY A 27 2.19 34.27 -21.49
CA GLY A 27 1.20 33.20 -21.37
C GLY A 27 1.65 31.83 -21.90
N ALA A 28 2.80 31.79 -22.59
CA ALA A 28 3.39 30.57 -23.14
C ALA A 28 4.46 29.95 -22.23
N LEU A 29 4.68 30.48 -21.02
CA LEU A 29 5.56 29.82 -20.05
C LEU A 29 4.97 28.45 -19.70
N PRO A 30 5.67 27.33 -20.02
CA PRO A 30 5.18 26.03 -19.65
C PRO A 30 5.15 25.97 -18.12
N LEU A 31 3.97 25.77 -17.55
CA LEU A 31 3.80 25.43 -16.15
C LEU A 31 4.43 24.06 -15.95
N SER A 32 5.74 24.03 -15.69
CA SER A 32 6.50 22.81 -15.44
C SER A 32 5.88 22.12 -14.24
N ALA A 33 5.50 20.84 -14.40
CA ALA A 33 5.02 20.02 -13.31
C ALA A 33 6.06 20.01 -12.17
N PRO A 34 5.62 20.03 -10.90
CA PRO A 34 6.55 19.94 -9.78
C PRO A 34 7.42 18.68 -9.93
N PRO A 35 8.72 18.77 -9.59
CA PRO A 35 9.60 17.61 -9.66
C PRO A 35 9.05 16.48 -8.80
N ALA A 36 9.09 15.26 -9.34
CA ALA A 36 8.64 14.07 -8.63
C ALA A 36 9.43 13.89 -7.33
N GLU A 37 8.71 13.57 -6.25
CA GLU A 37 9.29 13.34 -4.93
C GLU A 37 10.28 12.17 -5.00
N ARG A 38 11.45 12.32 -4.39
CA ARG A 38 12.47 11.25 -4.34
C ARG A 38 12.42 10.57 -2.97
N SER A 39 12.81 9.30 -2.93
CA SER A 39 12.98 8.57 -1.69
C SER A 39 14.00 9.25 -0.78
N THR A 40 13.90 9.03 0.53
CA THR A 40 14.77 9.61 1.56
C THR A 40 16.25 9.33 1.28
N ASP A 41 16.56 8.17 0.70
CA ASP A 41 17.93 7.74 0.35
C ASP A 41 18.36 8.23 -1.05
N GLY A 42 17.46 8.86 -1.82
CA GLY A 42 17.74 9.47 -3.12
C GLY A 42 17.86 8.49 -4.30
N ASP A 43 17.85 7.20 -4.04
CA ASP A 43 18.08 6.14 -5.03
C ASP A 43 16.94 5.97 -6.04
N GLU A 44 15.71 6.31 -5.64
CA GLU A 44 14.53 6.15 -6.49
C GLU A 44 13.63 7.39 -6.47
N VAL A 45 13.02 7.65 -7.62
CA VAL A 45 11.94 8.63 -7.75
C VAL A 45 10.67 7.92 -7.33
N LEU A 46 9.98 8.47 -6.32
CA LEU A 46 8.74 7.91 -5.84
C LEU A 46 7.68 8.03 -6.91
N LEU A 47 6.81 7.02 -6.94
CA LEU A 47 5.58 7.10 -7.71
C LEU A 47 4.77 8.32 -7.24
N PRO A 48 4.08 9.02 -8.16
CA PRO A 48 3.18 10.10 -7.78
C PRO A 48 2.19 9.64 -6.71
N ARG A 49 2.02 10.45 -5.66
CA ARG A 49 1.12 10.14 -4.53
C ARG A 49 -0.35 10.02 -4.96
N PHE A 50 -0.70 10.62 -6.09
CA PHE A 50 -2.05 10.62 -6.66
C PHE A 50 -2.04 9.96 -8.02
N GLU A 51 -3.21 9.40 -8.39
CA GLU A 51 -3.46 8.84 -9.71
C GLU A 51 -3.15 9.88 -10.80
N THR A 52 -2.24 9.53 -11.70
CA THR A 52 -1.94 10.36 -12.87
C THR A 52 -3.11 10.32 -13.86
N GLU A 53 -3.22 11.34 -14.72
CA GLU A 53 -4.29 11.39 -15.73
C GLU A 53 -4.25 10.17 -16.68
N ALA A 54 -3.06 9.67 -16.98
CA ALA A 54 -2.85 8.47 -17.77
C ALA A 54 -3.34 7.19 -17.04
N GLU A 55 -3.07 7.06 -15.75
CA GLU A 55 -3.57 5.94 -14.93
C GLU A 55 -5.09 6.01 -14.74
N ARG A 56 -5.64 7.21 -14.58
CA ARG A 56 -7.09 7.44 -14.49
C ARG A 56 -7.83 7.02 -15.75
N ALA A 57 -7.25 7.28 -16.91
CA ALA A 57 -7.79 6.82 -18.19
C ALA A 57 -7.76 5.28 -18.30
N LEU A 58 -6.82 4.63 -17.62
CA LEU A 58 -6.67 3.18 -17.57
C LEU A 58 -7.62 2.51 -16.56
N GLY A 59 -8.30 3.26 -15.71
CA GLY A 59 -9.23 2.75 -14.70
C GLY A 59 -10.34 1.85 -15.27
N ARG A 60 -10.67 1.99 -16.56
CA ARG A 60 -11.61 1.10 -17.28
C ARG A 60 -11.11 -0.34 -17.42
N LEU A 61 -9.80 -0.55 -17.48
CA LEU A 61 -9.20 -1.90 -17.62
C LEU A 61 -9.11 -2.64 -16.30
N LEU A 62 -9.19 -1.91 -15.18
CA LEU A 62 -9.16 -2.52 -13.87
C LEU A 62 -10.51 -3.20 -13.61
N PRO A 63 -10.52 -4.42 -13.03
CA PRO A 63 -11.75 -5.02 -12.56
C PRO A 63 -12.42 -4.06 -11.55
N PRO A 64 -13.77 -4.03 -11.48
CA PRO A 64 -14.44 -3.29 -10.43
C PRO A 64 -13.85 -3.74 -9.09
N ALA A 65 -13.43 -2.78 -8.26
CA ALA A 65 -12.83 -3.09 -6.96
C ALA A 65 -13.73 -4.11 -6.26
N ALA A 66 -13.21 -5.32 -6.06
CA ALA A 66 -13.92 -6.43 -5.46
C ALA A 66 -14.06 -6.14 -3.96
N ARG A 67 -14.90 -5.16 -3.62
CA ARG A 67 -15.45 -5.06 -2.28
C ARG A 67 -16.54 -6.12 -2.25
N SER A 68 -16.20 -7.34 -1.83
CA SER A 68 -17.21 -8.19 -1.24
C SER A 68 -17.78 -7.38 -0.07
N SER A 69 -18.91 -6.72 -0.29
CA SER A 69 -19.65 -6.04 0.76
C SER A 69 -20.38 -7.13 1.53
N ASP A 70 -19.63 -8.02 2.16
CA ASP A 70 -20.20 -8.88 3.18
C ASP A 70 -20.65 -7.94 4.30
N PRO A 71 -21.96 -7.88 4.61
CA PRO A 71 -22.43 -7.01 5.65
C PRO A 71 -21.71 -7.39 6.96
N PRO A 72 -21.29 -6.39 7.76
CA PRO A 72 -20.66 -6.69 9.05
C PRO A 72 -21.60 -7.57 9.88
N PRO A 73 -21.05 -8.42 10.76
CA PRO A 73 -21.83 -9.37 11.54
C PRO A 73 -22.96 -8.65 12.30
N VAL A 74 -24.19 -9.12 12.12
CA VAL A 74 -25.39 -8.50 12.69
C VAL A 74 -25.59 -9.02 14.11
N GLY A 75 -25.22 -8.19 15.10
CA GLY A 75 -25.39 -8.48 16.53
C GLY A 75 -24.64 -7.47 17.39
N PRO A 76 -24.76 -7.52 18.73
CA PRO A 76 -23.86 -6.77 19.58
C PRO A 76 -22.44 -7.30 19.38
N ILE A 77 -21.62 -6.55 18.64
CA ILE A 77 -20.21 -6.88 18.45
C ILE A 77 -19.50 -6.54 19.75
N ARG A 78 -18.88 -7.55 20.37
CA ARG A 78 -17.95 -7.37 21.47
C ARG A 78 -16.63 -8.00 21.10
N ASN A 79 -15.54 -7.33 21.43
CA ASN A 79 -14.24 -7.98 21.39
C ASN A 79 -14.18 -8.99 22.53
N VAL A 80 -13.70 -10.18 22.22
CA VAL A 80 -13.41 -11.22 23.22
C VAL A 80 -12.19 -10.76 24.00
N ALA A 81 -12.27 -10.78 25.33
CA ALA A 81 -11.11 -10.46 26.15
C ALA A 81 -10.10 -11.62 26.13
N GLU A 82 -8.81 -11.32 26.28
CA GLU A 82 -7.73 -12.31 26.20
C GLU A 82 -7.79 -13.39 27.30
N PHE A 83 -8.49 -13.11 28.41
CA PHE A 83 -8.69 -14.04 29.52
C PHE A 83 -9.93 -14.93 29.36
N GLU A 84 -10.72 -14.75 28.29
CA GLU A 84 -11.80 -15.68 27.97
C GLU A 84 -11.21 -17.01 27.46
N PRO A 85 -11.91 -18.14 27.64
CA PRO A 85 -11.45 -19.43 27.15
C PRO A 85 -11.13 -19.39 25.65
N CYS A 86 -9.89 -19.72 25.29
CA CYS A 86 -9.43 -19.79 23.91
C CYS A 86 -9.46 -21.24 23.40
N THR A 87 -9.77 -21.43 22.11
CA THR A 87 -9.79 -22.75 21.47
C THR A 87 -8.40 -23.14 20.92
N GLY A 88 -7.57 -22.14 20.63
CA GLY A 88 -6.25 -22.35 20.07
C GLY A 88 -5.39 -21.09 20.10
N VAL A 89 -4.11 -21.28 19.83
CA VAL A 89 -3.10 -20.21 19.75
C VAL A 89 -2.49 -20.20 18.36
N LEU A 90 -2.39 -19.01 17.77
CA LEU A 90 -1.73 -18.81 16.48
C LEU A 90 -0.28 -18.41 16.71
N ILE A 91 0.66 -19.18 16.16
CA ILE A 91 2.09 -18.89 16.20
C ILE A 91 2.68 -18.84 14.80
N ARG A 92 3.73 -18.04 14.64
CA ARG A 92 4.45 -17.88 13.39
C ARG A 92 5.83 -18.52 13.49
N TYR A 93 6.22 -19.26 12.45
CA TYR A 93 7.57 -19.78 12.26
C TYR A 93 8.34 -18.93 11.23
N PRO A 94 9.63 -18.57 11.44
CA PRO A 94 10.50 -18.92 12.57
C PRO A 94 10.05 -18.37 13.92
N LEU A 95 10.30 -19.14 14.98
CA LEU A 95 9.79 -18.83 16.31
C LEU A 95 10.56 -17.68 16.98
N GLY A 96 9.82 -16.76 17.59
CA GLY A 96 10.35 -15.74 18.51
C GLY A 96 10.16 -16.10 20.00
N ILE A 97 9.66 -17.29 20.29
CA ILE A 97 9.34 -17.81 21.62
C ILE A 97 9.97 -19.20 21.81
N PRO A 98 10.26 -19.62 23.05
CA PRO A 98 10.95 -20.88 23.28
C PRO A 98 10.00 -22.08 23.09
N TYR A 99 10.54 -23.21 22.61
CA TYR A 99 9.77 -24.43 22.32
C TYR A 99 9.08 -25.04 23.55
N ASN A 100 9.64 -24.83 24.74
CA ASN A 100 9.03 -25.31 25.99
C ASN A 100 7.68 -24.65 26.28
N LEU A 101 7.51 -23.37 25.93
CA LEU A 101 6.24 -22.65 26.07
C LEU A 101 5.20 -23.23 25.11
N ILE A 102 5.61 -23.49 23.87
CA ILE A 102 4.72 -24.07 22.84
C ILE A 102 4.28 -25.48 23.26
N ARG A 103 5.19 -26.27 23.83
CA ARG A 103 4.88 -27.61 24.35
C ARG A 103 3.80 -27.55 25.42
N GLN A 104 3.94 -26.63 26.39
CA GLN A 104 2.93 -26.42 27.43
C GLN A 104 1.60 -25.97 26.85
N MET A 105 1.61 -25.07 25.86
CA MET A 105 0.38 -24.64 25.17
C MET A 105 -0.31 -25.80 24.43
N ALA A 106 0.46 -26.70 23.80
CA ALA A 106 -0.07 -27.86 23.09
C ALA A 106 -0.69 -28.94 24.00
N GLU A 107 -0.48 -28.87 25.32
CA GLU A 107 -1.14 -29.77 26.29
C GLU A 107 -2.62 -29.39 26.49
N ASP A 108 -2.94 -28.09 26.44
CA ASP A 108 -4.27 -27.55 26.76
C ASP A 108 -5.08 -27.13 25.52
N VAL A 109 -4.43 -26.54 24.51
CA VAL A 109 -5.11 -25.92 23.36
C VAL A 109 -4.47 -26.32 22.03
N MET A 110 -5.24 -26.16 20.94
CA MET A 110 -4.73 -26.43 19.58
C MET A 110 -3.75 -25.34 19.15
N VAL A 111 -2.59 -25.72 18.63
CA VAL A 111 -1.58 -24.77 18.16
C VAL A 111 -1.64 -24.67 16.64
N HIS A 112 -1.96 -23.48 16.12
CA HIS A 112 -1.96 -23.20 14.70
C HIS A 112 -0.62 -22.55 14.32
N VAL A 113 0.16 -23.20 13.46
CA VAL A 113 1.49 -22.73 13.05
C VAL A 113 1.43 -22.21 11.63
N VAL A 114 1.70 -20.92 11.47
CA VAL A 114 1.92 -20.29 10.17
C VAL A 114 3.38 -20.45 9.78
N VAL A 115 3.63 -21.14 8.67
CA VAL A 115 4.97 -21.40 8.17
C VAL A 115 5.01 -21.23 6.66
N SER A 116 6.13 -20.71 6.14
CA SER A 116 6.36 -20.69 4.68
C SER A 116 6.72 -22.09 4.20
N SER A 117 6.44 -22.39 2.92
CA SER A 117 6.75 -23.69 2.32
C SER A 117 8.23 -24.08 2.46
N GLU A 118 9.13 -23.11 2.40
CA GLU A 118 10.59 -23.30 2.54
C GLU A 118 11.00 -23.78 3.94
N TYR A 119 10.29 -23.33 4.98
CA TYR A 119 10.63 -23.63 6.37
C TYR A 119 9.80 -24.77 6.97
N TYR A 120 8.78 -25.27 6.26
CA TYR A 120 7.88 -26.32 6.75
C TYR A 120 8.62 -27.57 7.22
N GLY A 121 9.53 -28.12 6.40
CA GLY A 121 10.27 -29.33 6.76
C GLY A 121 11.16 -29.16 8.00
N ALA A 122 11.81 -28.00 8.14
CA ALA A 122 12.62 -27.68 9.30
C ALA A 122 11.77 -27.48 10.56
N ALA A 123 10.62 -26.83 10.43
CA ALA A 123 9.69 -26.60 11.54
C ALA A 123 9.15 -27.93 12.10
N VAL A 124 8.70 -28.83 11.23
CA VAL A 124 8.21 -30.16 11.65
C VAL A 124 9.32 -30.98 12.32
N ALA A 125 10.54 -30.95 11.77
CA ALA A 125 11.68 -31.64 12.38
C ALA A 125 12.01 -31.10 13.78
N ASN A 126 12.02 -29.78 13.95
CA ASN A 126 12.30 -29.13 15.22
C ASN A 126 11.19 -29.40 16.26
N PHE A 127 9.92 -29.34 15.86
CA PHE A 127 8.80 -29.64 16.76
C PHE A 127 8.84 -31.10 17.25
N ASN A 128 9.14 -32.05 16.37
CA ASN A 128 9.32 -33.44 16.74
C ASN A 128 10.55 -33.67 17.65
N ALA A 129 11.66 -32.99 17.37
CA ALA A 129 12.86 -33.08 18.21
C ALA A 129 12.65 -32.54 19.63
N GLU A 130 11.81 -31.51 19.76
CA GLU A 130 11.45 -30.88 21.05
C GLU A 130 10.30 -31.60 21.79
N GLY A 131 9.83 -32.73 21.25
CA GLY A 131 8.79 -33.56 21.86
C GLY A 131 7.40 -32.92 21.87
N ILE A 132 7.11 -32.04 20.91
CA ILE A 132 5.78 -31.43 20.77
C ILE A 132 4.88 -32.42 20.03
N ASP A 133 3.69 -32.70 20.57
CA ASP A 133 2.71 -33.57 19.94
C ASP A 133 2.14 -32.92 18.67
N THR A 134 2.63 -33.38 17.52
CA THR A 134 2.22 -32.87 16.21
C THR A 134 0.76 -33.18 15.86
N SER A 135 0.07 -34.05 16.60
CA SER A 135 -1.39 -34.25 16.45
C SER A 135 -2.21 -33.07 16.96
N ARG A 136 -1.61 -32.23 17.82
CA ARG A 136 -2.21 -30.99 18.35
C ARG A 136 -1.70 -29.73 17.65
N VAL A 137 -1.05 -29.90 16.51
CA VAL A 137 -0.49 -28.83 15.71
C VAL A 137 -1.13 -28.84 14.33
N GLU A 138 -1.81 -27.74 13.98
CA GLU A 138 -2.30 -27.49 12.64
C GLU A 138 -1.35 -26.57 11.88
N TRP A 139 -0.93 -27.00 10.69
CA TRP A 139 0.01 -26.24 9.86
C TRP A 139 -0.74 -25.49 8.78
N THR A 140 -0.59 -24.16 8.76
CA THR A 140 -1.14 -23.33 7.70
C THR A 140 -0.02 -22.74 6.86
N GLY A 141 0.00 -23.08 5.58
CA GLY A 141 0.95 -22.54 4.62
C GLY A 141 0.53 -21.15 4.17
N PHE A 142 1.36 -20.14 4.42
CA PHE A 142 1.17 -18.80 3.87
C PHE A 142 2.44 -18.35 3.10
N PRO A 143 2.29 -17.70 1.93
CA PRO A 143 3.43 -17.16 1.21
C PRO A 143 4.07 -16.04 2.04
N SER A 144 5.39 -16.06 2.20
CA SER A 144 6.21 -15.19 3.08
C SER A 144 6.08 -13.67 2.87
N SER A 145 5.30 -13.21 1.89
CA SER A 145 5.08 -11.79 1.59
C SER A 145 4.21 -11.04 2.60
N TRP A 146 3.47 -11.76 3.46
CA TRP A 146 2.47 -11.19 4.37
C TRP A 146 3.03 -10.43 5.59
N GLU A 147 4.32 -10.56 5.91
CA GLU A 147 4.93 -9.86 7.05
C GLU A 147 5.33 -8.40 6.74
N ARG A 148 5.47 -8.06 5.46
CA ARG A 148 5.85 -6.70 5.03
C ARG A 148 4.66 -5.85 4.57
N SER A 149 3.54 -6.48 4.22
CA SER A 149 2.36 -5.78 3.71
C SER A 149 1.12 -6.51 4.21
N GLY A 150 0.60 -6.10 5.37
CA GLY A 150 -0.68 -6.57 5.92
C GLY A 150 -1.88 -6.11 5.09
N GLY A 151 -1.94 -6.52 3.83
CA GLY A 151 -3.08 -6.32 2.94
C GLY A 151 -3.67 -7.67 2.58
N PHE A 152 -4.94 -7.89 2.96
CA PHE A 152 -5.74 -8.93 2.31
C PHE A 152 -5.70 -8.68 0.79
N PRO A 153 -5.43 -9.70 -0.06
CA PRO A 153 -5.73 -9.57 -1.47
C PRO A 153 -7.24 -9.41 -1.61
N SER A 154 -7.66 -8.17 -1.87
CA SER A 154 -9.01 -7.82 -2.31
C SER A 154 -9.16 -8.12 -3.79
#